data_AF-A0A2T2UD52-F1
#
_entry.id   AF-A0A2T2UD52-F1
#
_cell.length_a   1.000
_cell.length_b   1.000
_cell.length_c   1.000
_cell.angle_alpha   90.00
_cell.angle_beta   90.00
_cell.angle_gamma   90.00
#
_symmetry.space_group_name_H-M   'P 1'
#
loop_
_entity.id
_entity.type
_entity.pdbx_description
1 polymer ?
#
loop_
_entity_poly.entity_id
_entity_poly.type
_entity_poly.pdbx_seq_one_letter_code
_entity_poly.pdbx_strand_id
1 'polypeptide(L)'
;LEAFADALDVIERRSDLTGLVFASGKPDSFIVGADLEMVQNFEMPAEARQLSRNAHALGERVRSLSIPTVAALHGPIMGGGLEMALHCNYRIASTADATKMALPEVQLGLLPGGGGTQLLPRLIGVQEALTLMLTGKNTYPKKAERIGLVDALIHPPGLPSAARRAARQLANGELSVEREEESWGDQLLESNPVSRRVIYRQAAKRTEQRTRGNYPAPPLIIDAVRTGMEEGLDAGLDTEQKHFGDLVFPPESQALVALFFAKQRAEENPMDDRVRAVDTVGVLGAGLMGSGIAQVSAENGMDVLLKDQTLELAAQGKKAVWATLTEQEDKGIINTFTRDQIAERVVPTADYAPLRTSDLVIEAVPEDLSIKHEVFSTL
;
A
#
# COMPACT_ATOMS: atom_id res chain seq x y z
N LEU A 1 7.76 -18.04 -8.32
CA LEU A 1 8.14 -18.81 -7.11
C LEU A 1 9.24 -19.82 -7.41
N GLU A 2 9.17 -20.58 -8.51
CA GLU A 2 10.22 -21.53 -8.91
C GLU A 2 11.61 -20.89 -9.03
N ALA A 3 11.75 -19.80 -9.79
CA ALA A 3 13.03 -19.08 -9.89
C ALA A 3 13.55 -18.56 -8.53
N PHE A 4 12.66 -18.30 -7.57
CA PHE A 4 13.06 -17.93 -6.20
C PHE A 4 13.57 -19.14 -5.44
N ALA A 5 12.92 -20.31 -5.58
CA ALA A 5 13.39 -21.57 -5.04
C ALA A 5 14.79 -21.94 -5.58
N ASP A 6 14.99 -21.83 -6.90
CA ASP A 6 16.28 -22.10 -7.55
C ASP A 6 17.39 -21.17 -7.05
N ALA A 7 17.06 -19.89 -6.83
CA ALA A 7 18.00 -18.94 -6.26
C ALA A 7 18.39 -19.32 -4.83
N LEU A 8 17.43 -19.74 -4.01
CA LEU A 8 17.69 -20.21 -2.65
C LEU A 8 18.53 -21.50 -2.65
N ASP A 9 18.30 -22.43 -3.58
CA ASP A 9 19.12 -23.64 -3.73
C ASP A 9 20.60 -23.32 -3.95
N VAL A 10 20.88 -22.28 -4.75
CA VAL A 10 22.26 -21.80 -4.98
C VAL A 10 22.83 -21.15 -3.71
N ILE A 11 22.05 -20.35 -3.00
CA ILE A 11 22.47 -19.64 -1.79
C ILE A 11 22.76 -20.61 -0.65
N GLU A 12 21.90 -21.60 -0.41
CA GLU A 12 22.04 -22.59 0.65
C GLU A 12 23.29 -23.47 0.49
N ARG A 13 23.77 -23.66 -0.76
CA ARG A 13 25.00 -24.41 -1.05
C ARG A 13 26.27 -23.59 -0.86
N ARG A 14 26.17 -22.28 -0.60
CA ARG A 14 27.32 -21.39 -0.45
C ARG A 14 27.61 -21.09 1.01
N SER A 15 28.74 -21.57 1.49
CA SER A 15 29.26 -21.29 2.85
C SER A 15 30.11 -20.02 2.94
N ASP A 16 30.39 -19.36 1.82
CA ASP A 16 31.25 -18.17 1.73
C ASP A 16 30.46 -16.85 1.85
N LEU A 17 29.14 -16.93 1.91
CA LEU A 17 28.26 -15.77 2.08
C LEU A 17 28.24 -15.35 3.55
N THR A 18 28.28 -14.04 3.79
CA THR A 18 28.16 -13.45 5.14
C THR A 18 26.82 -12.77 5.37
N GLY A 19 25.99 -12.62 4.33
CA GLY A 19 24.72 -11.92 4.39
C GLY A 19 24.07 -11.87 3.01
N LEU A 20 22.75 -11.70 2.99
CA LEU A 20 21.93 -11.69 1.79
C LEU A 20 21.06 -10.43 1.75
N VAL A 21 20.98 -9.78 0.59
CA VAL A 21 20.10 -8.63 0.36
C VAL A 21 19.11 -8.98 -0.74
N PHE A 22 17.81 -8.86 -0.44
CA PHE A 22 16.75 -8.90 -1.44
C PHE A 22 16.44 -7.47 -1.89
N ALA A 23 16.56 -7.23 -3.19
CA ALA A 23 16.25 -5.96 -3.83
C ALA A 23 15.53 -6.23 -5.16
N SER A 24 14.74 -5.27 -5.62
CA SER A 24 14.11 -5.37 -6.93
C SER A 24 15.07 -4.92 -8.04
N GLY A 25 15.01 -5.62 -9.17
CA GLY A 25 15.65 -5.18 -10.41
C GLY A 25 14.82 -4.14 -11.17
N LYS A 26 13.56 -3.90 -10.78
CA LYS A 26 12.71 -2.86 -11.37
C LYS A 26 12.98 -1.52 -10.70
N PRO A 27 12.92 -0.40 -11.45
CA PRO A 27 13.21 0.93 -10.90
C PRO A 27 12.10 1.49 -10.03
N ASP A 28 10.85 1.04 -10.21
CA ASP A 28 9.64 1.70 -9.73
C ASP A 28 8.87 0.91 -8.66
N SER A 29 9.25 -0.34 -8.40
CA SER A 29 8.50 -1.26 -7.55
C SER A 29 9.38 -2.36 -6.97
N PHE A 30 8.98 -2.88 -5.80
CA PHE A 30 9.62 -4.03 -5.20
C PHE A 30 8.96 -5.31 -5.74
N ILE A 31 7.81 -5.66 -5.17
CA ILE A 31 6.95 -6.78 -5.56
C ILE A 31 5.51 -6.33 -5.27
N VAL A 32 4.61 -6.46 -6.24
CA VAL A 32 3.23 -5.92 -6.20
C VAL A 32 2.15 -6.98 -6.03
N GLY A 33 2.49 -8.12 -5.43
CA GLY A 33 1.58 -9.23 -5.19
C GLY A 33 1.72 -10.37 -6.19
N ALA A 34 0.93 -11.42 -5.99
CA ALA A 34 0.88 -12.58 -6.87
C ALA A 34 0.04 -12.30 -8.12
N ASP A 35 0.29 -13.07 -9.16
CA ASP A 35 -0.48 -13.03 -10.39
C ASP A 35 -1.92 -13.50 -10.11
N LEU A 36 -2.89 -12.57 -10.20
CA LEU A 36 -4.30 -12.89 -9.95
C LEU A 36 -4.91 -13.73 -11.08
N GLU A 37 -4.34 -13.71 -12.28
CA GLU A 37 -4.80 -14.57 -13.37
C GLU A 37 -4.52 -16.04 -13.04
N MET A 38 -3.38 -16.33 -12.39
CA MET A 38 -3.09 -17.67 -11.86
C MET A 38 -4.18 -18.14 -10.89
N VAL A 39 -4.61 -17.27 -9.97
CA VAL A 39 -5.62 -17.61 -8.95
C VAL A 39 -6.99 -17.85 -9.58
N GLN A 40 -7.35 -17.10 -10.64
CA GLN A 40 -8.60 -17.31 -11.38
C GLN A 40 -8.63 -18.65 -12.14
N ASN A 41 -7.47 -19.20 -12.50
CA ASN A 41 -7.37 -20.45 -13.23
C ASN A 41 -7.39 -21.69 -12.32
N PHE A 42 -7.47 -21.53 -10.99
CA PHE A 42 -7.61 -22.68 -10.08
C PHE A 42 -9.00 -23.32 -10.23
N GLU A 43 -9.00 -24.64 -10.39
CA GLU A 43 -10.22 -25.44 -10.49
C GLU A 43 -10.64 -26.00 -9.12
N MET A 44 -9.68 -26.15 -8.20
CA MET A 44 -9.92 -26.76 -6.89
C MET A 44 -9.25 -26.01 -5.72
N PRO A 45 -9.89 -25.96 -4.52
CA PRO A 45 -9.28 -25.40 -3.30
C PRO A 45 -7.90 -25.96 -2.94
N ALA A 46 -7.60 -27.20 -3.36
CA ALA A 46 -6.32 -27.84 -3.13
C ALA A 46 -5.15 -27.09 -3.82
N GLU A 47 -5.38 -26.49 -4.99
CA GLU A 47 -4.36 -25.76 -5.74
C GLU A 47 -3.97 -24.46 -5.03
N ALA A 48 -4.97 -23.69 -4.59
CA ALA A 48 -4.77 -22.49 -3.78
C ALA A 48 -4.05 -22.80 -2.45
N ARG A 49 -4.44 -23.90 -1.79
CA ARG A 49 -3.75 -24.38 -0.58
C ARG A 49 -2.29 -24.74 -0.87
N GLN A 50 -2.02 -25.41 -1.99
CA GLN A 50 -0.66 -25.78 -2.39
C GLN A 50 0.19 -24.55 -2.69
N LEU A 51 -0.37 -23.52 -3.33
CA LEU A 51 0.32 -22.25 -3.57
C LEU A 51 0.74 -21.60 -2.25
N SER A 52 -0.18 -21.47 -1.30
CA SER A 52 0.09 -20.91 0.03
C SER A 52 1.16 -21.74 0.77
N ARG A 53 1.06 -23.07 0.74
CA ARG A 53 2.07 -23.97 1.32
C ARG A 53 3.47 -23.75 0.73
N ASN A 54 3.55 -23.61 -0.60
CA ASN A 54 4.82 -23.38 -1.28
C ASN A 54 5.42 -22.04 -0.87
N ALA A 55 4.59 -21.00 -0.72
CA ALA A 55 5.02 -19.70 -0.22
C ALA A 55 5.55 -19.79 1.22
N HIS A 56 4.85 -20.51 2.12
CA HIS A 56 5.32 -20.76 3.49
C HIS A 56 6.66 -21.48 3.52
N ALA A 57 6.81 -22.54 2.71
CA ALA A 57 8.05 -23.31 2.64
C ALA A 57 9.23 -22.45 2.19
N LEU A 58 9.04 -21.60 1.17
CA LEU A 58 10.07 -20.67 0.70
C LEU A 58 10.41 -19.61 1.75
N GLY A 59 9.40 -19.10 2.45
CA GLY A 59 9.58 -18.16 3.54
C GLY A 59 10.30 -18.77 4.75
N GLU A 60 10.01 -20.02 5.11
CA GLU A 60 10.78 -20.76 6.12
C GLU A 60 12.24 -20.87 5.70
N ARG A 61 12.52 -21.30 4.46
CA ARG A 61 13.91 -21.40 3.96
C ARG A 61 14.68 -20.09 4.14
N VAL A 62 14.07 -18.94 3.83
CA VAL A 62 14.68 -17.62 4.07
C VAL A 62 14.97 -17.38 5.55
N ARG A 63 14.01 -17.71 6.44
CA ARG A 63 14.17 -17.56 7.91
C ARG A 63 15.21 -18.52 8.49
N SER A 64 15.40 -19.71 7.90
CA SER A 64 16.36 -20.72 8.36
C SER A 64 17.77 -20.52 7.85
N LEU A 65 18.03 -19.52 6.98
CA LEU A 65 19.38 -19.22 6.51
C LEU A 65 20.31 -18.89 7.69
N SER A 66 21.53 -19.42 7.66
CA SER A 66 22.56 -19.17 8.68
C SER A 66 23.19 -17.78 8.61
N ILE A 67 22.82 -17.00 7.59
CA ILE A 67 23.31 -15.65 7.32
C ILE A 67 22.16 -14.64 7.46
N PRO A 68 22.44 -13.39 7.88
CA PRO A 68 21.41 -12.37 7.97
C PRO A 68 20.85 -12.00 6.60
N THR A 69 19.55 -11.76 6.57
CA THR A 69 18.79 -11.36 5.37
C THR A 69 18.24 -9.95 5.54
N VAL A 70 18.40 -9.12 4.49
CA VAL A 70 17.94 -7.73 4.46
C VAL A 70 17.04 -7.50 3.25
N ALA A 71 15.85 -6.95 3.45
CA ALA A 71 14.97 -6.49 2.38
C ALA A 71 15.21 -5.00 2.10
N ALA A 72 15.63 -4.66 0.88
CA ALA A 72 15.78 -3.29 0.40
C ALA A 72 14.52 -2.88 -0.39
N LEU A 73 13.63 -2.17 0.27
CA LEU A 73 12.27 -1.91 -0.18
C LEU A 73 12.16 -0.53 -0.86
N HIS A 74 11.81 -0.52 -2.14
CA HIS A 74 11.58 0.71 -2.92
C HIS A 74 10.30 0.59 -3.76
N GLY A 75 9.56 1.68 -3.87
CA GLY A 75 8.30 1.73 -4.62
C GLY A 75 7.18 0.93 -3.94
N PRO A 76 6.17 0.48 -4.69
CA PRO A 76 5.10 -0.36 -4.14
C PRO A 76 5.59 -1.74 -3.67
N ILE A 77 5.21 -2.12 -2.45
CA ILE A 77 5.50 -3.40 -1.79
C ILE A 77 4.17 -3.99 -1.30
N MET A 78 3.53 -4.81 -2.14
CA MET A 78 2.15 -5.26 -1.91
C MET A 78 2.06 -6.77 -1.75
N GLY A 79 1.16 -7.19 -0.87
CA GLY A 79 0.78 -8.58 -0.64
C GLY A 79 1.96 -9.51 -0.45
N GLY A 80 2.07 -10.56 -1.28
CA GLY A 80 3.19 -11.49 -1.26
C GLY A 80 4.59 -10.84 -1.29
N GLY A 81 4.71 -9.63 -1.82
CA GLY A 81 5.94 -8.84 -1.75
C GLY A 81 6.30 -8.37 -0.34
N LEU A 82 5.30 -7.89 0.40
CA LEU A 82 5.44 -7.55 1.80
C LEU A 82 5.62 -8.82 2.65
N GLU A 83 4.88 -9.89 2.37
CA GLU A 83 5.04 -11.17 3.07
C GLU A 83 6.46 -11.73 2.93
N MET A 84 7.05 -11.68 1.73
CA MET A 84 8.46 -12.05 1.55
C MET A 84 9.40 -11.18 2.39
N ALA A 85 9.16 -9.86 2.45
CA ALA A 85 9.95 -8.96 3.28
C ALA A 85 9.80 -9.25 4.79
N LEU A 86 8.64 -9.75 5.24
CA LEU A 86 8.42 -10.17 6.63
C LEU A 86 9.27 -11.39 7.01
N HIS A 87 9.65 -12.23 6.05
CA HIS A 87 10.57 -13.36 6.29
C HIS A 87 12.02 -12.93 6.47
N CYS A 88 12.40 -11.70 6.09
CA CYS A 88 13.76 -11.20 6.27
C CYS A 88 14.05 -10.82 7.73
N ASN A 89 15.31 -10.80 8.13
CA ASN A 89 15.69 -10.34 9.47
C ASN A 89 15.48 -8.82 9.60
N TYR A 90 15.86 -8.06 8.58
CA TYR A 90 15.87 -6.60 8.57
C TYR A 90 15.23 -6.04 7.30
N ARG A 91 14.51 -4.92 7.40
CA ARG A 91 13.81 -4.25 6.30
C ARG A 91 14.20 -2.78 6.28
N ILE A 92 14.74 -2.32 5.16
CA ILE A 92 15.06 -0.91 4.93
C ILE A 92 14.15 -0.41 3.83
N ALA A 93 13.37 0.62 4.10
CA ALA A 93 12.50 1.22 3.09
C ALA A 93 13.02 2.56 2.59
N SER A 94 12.72 2.85 1.32
CA SER A 94 13.07 4.13 0.73
C SER A 94 12.12 5.25 1.19
N THR A 95 12.61 6.49 1.29
CA THR A 95 11.79 7.67 1.64
C THR A 95 11.04 8.27 0.45
N ALA A 96 11.06 7.63 -0.73
CA ALA A 96 10.32 8.14 -1.89
C ALA A 96 8.80 8.08 -1.65
N ASP A 97 8.07 9.08 -2.13
CA ASP A 97 6.60 9.16 -2.02
C ASP A 97 5.89 7.96 -2.68
N ALA A 98 6.50 7.37 -3.72
CA ALA A 98 6.02 6.14 -4.34
C ALA A 98 6.13 4.89 -3.46
N THR A 99 6.89 4.96 -2.36
CA THR A 99 7.12 3.82 -1.46
C THR A 99 5.92 3.62 -0.57
N LYS A 100 5.26 2.47 -0.70
CA LYS A 100 4.06 2.13 0.07
C LYS A 100 3.96 0.63 0.25
N MET A 101 3.52 0.22 1.44
CA MET A 101 3.42 -1.18 1.86
C MET A 101 1.97 -1.53 2.18
N ALA A 102 1.46 -2.65 1.69
CA ALA A 102 0.12 -3.11 2.06
C ALA A 102 -0.02 -4.63 1.95
N LEU A 103 -1.00 -5.17 2.68
CA LEU A 103 -1.58 -6.50 2.48
C LEU A 103 -3.02 -6.31 1.95
N PRO A 104 -3.19 -6.08 0.63
CA PRO A 104 -4.47 -5.70 0.04
C PRO A 104 -5.41 -6.88 -0.24
N GLU A 105 -5.07 -8.11 0.16
CA GLU A 105 -5.78 -9.34 -0.18
C GLU A 105 -7.28 -9.29 0.17
N VAL A 106 -7.63 -8.63 1.27
CA VAL A 106 -9.02 -8.45 1.70
C VAL A 106 -9.86 -7.69 0.67
N GLN A 107 -9.25 -6.81 -0.13
CA GLN A 107 -9.92 -6.06 -1.20
C GLN A 107 -10.31 -6.96 -2.38
N LEU A 108 -9.71 -8.15 -2.46
CA LEU A 108 -9.99 -9.19 -3.45
C LEU A 108 -10.84 -10.33 -2.86
N GLY A 109 -11.31 -10.18 -1.62
CA GLY A 109 -12.03 -11.25 -0.91
C GLY A 109 -11.12 -12.37 -0.41
N LEU A 110 -9.81 -12.14 -0.35
CA LEU A 110 -8.81 -13.10 0.07
C LEU A 110 -8.20 -12.70 1.42
N LEU A 111 -7.23 -13.48 1.88
CA LEU A 111 -6.35 -13.17 3.01
C LEU A 111 -4.88 -13.34 2.60
N PRO A 112 -3.93 -12.75 3.35
CA PRO A 112 -2.50 -12.98 3.13
C PRO A 112 -2.17 -14.47 3.23
N GLY A 113 -1.58 -15.04 2.19
CA GLY A 113 -1.39 -16.50 2.06
C GLY A 113 0.07 -16.95 2.10
N GLY A 114 1.01 -16.03 2.30
CA GLY A 114 2.45 -16.24 2.36
C GLY A 114 3.01 -16.10 3.78
N GLY A 115 2.19 -16.23 4.82
CA GLY A 115 2.57 -16.10 6.23
C GLY A 115 2.25 -14.73 6.83
N GLY A 116 1.63 -13.81 6.08
CA GLY A 116 1.29 -12.47 6.53
C GLY A 116 0.38 -12.45 7.74
N THR A 117 -0.58 -13.38 7.87
CA THR A 117 -1.45 -13.48 9.05
C THR A 117 -0.69 -13.92 10.31
N GLN A 118 0.53 -14.40 10.16
CA GLN A 118 1.35 -14.94 11.23
C GLN A 118 2.52 -14.04 11.60
N LEU A 119 3.25 -13.55 10.60
CA LEU A 119 4.46 -12.76 10.81
C LEU A 119 4.14 -11.31 11.15
N LEU A 120 3.11 -10.72 10.52
CA LEU A 120 2.78 -9.32 10.75
C LEU A 120 2.32 -9.06 12.21
N PRO A 121 1.39 -9.84 12.80
CA PRO A 121 1.00 -9.64 14.20
C PRO A 121 2.15 -9.82 15.20
N ARG A 122 3.15 -10.66 14.88
CA ARG A 122 4.34 -10.87 15.70
C ARG A 122 5.40 -9.78 15.53
N LEU A 123 5.28 -8.97 14.47
CA LEU A 123 6.21 -7.89 14.18
C LEU A 123 5.72 -6.54 14.72
N ILE A 124 4.45 -6.22 14.50
CA ILE A 124 3.88 -4.88 14.75
C ILE A 124 2.70 -4.88 15.74
N GLY A 125 2.47 -6.00 16.40
CA GLY A 125 1.33 -6.22 17.28
C GLY A 125 0.05 -6.62 16.54
N VAL A 126 -0.82 -7.36 17.23
CA VAL A 126 -2.10 -7.90 16.75
C VAL A 126 -3.03 -6.79 16.29
N GLN A 127 -3.13 -5.69 17.05
CA GLN A 127 -4.09 -4.64 16.75
C GLN A 127 -3.76 -3.91 15.44
N GLU A 128 -2.50 -3.53 15.25
CA GLU A 128 -2.07 -2.84 14.03
C GLU A 128 -2.07 -3.80 12.85
N ALA A 129 -1.60 -5.04 13.03
CA ALA A 129 -1.63 -6.06 11.98
C ALA A 129 -3.06 -6.34 11.48
N LEU A 130 -4.03 -6.52 12.37
CA LEU A 130 -5.44 -6.66 11.99
C LEU A 130 -5.96 -5.41 11.29
N THR A 131 -5.56 -4.22 11.72
CA THR A 131 -5.97 -2.98 11.05
C THR A 131 -5.46 -2.93 9.60
N LEU A 132 -4.22 -3.33 9.35
CA LEU A 132 -3.65 -3.39 8.01
C LEU A 132 -4.32 -4.47 7.15
N MET A 133 -4.42 -5.70 7.65
CA MET A 133 -4.99 -6.83 6.89
C MET A 133 -6.49 -6.70 6.63
N LEU A 134 -7.27 -6.16 7.57
CA LEU A 134 -8.72 -6.02 7.41
C LEU A 134 -9.13 -4.80 6.58
N THR A 135 -8.21 -3.87 6.31
CA THR A 135 -8.50 -2.70 5.47
C THR A 135 -7.79 -2.73 4.12
N GLY A 136 -6.69 -3.47 4.02
CA GLY A 136 -5.83 -3.48 2.82
C GLY A 136 -5.24 -2.12 2.47
N LYS A 137 -5.19 -1.18 3.43
CA LYS A 137 -4.73 0.18 3.18
C LYS A 137 -3.21 0.28 3.15
N ASN A 138 -2.73 1.23 2.35
CA ASN A 138 -1.31 1.56 2.29
C ASN A 138 -0.79 2.06 3.64
N THR A 139 0.39 1.56 3.99
CA THR A 139 1.28 2.07 5.03
C THR A 139 2.45 2.76 4.35
N TYR A 140 2.66 4.03 4.69
CA TYR A 140 3.72 4.87 4.12
C TYR A 140 4.99 4.83 4.98
N PRO A 141 6.17 5.19 4.46
CA PRO A 141 7.46 4.89 5.07
C PRO A 141 7.59 5.38 6.52
N LYS A 142 7.22 6.64 6.81
CA LYS A 142 7.25 7.20 8.18
C LYS A 142 6.38 6.41 9.16
N LYS A 143 5.18 6.01 8.72
CA LYS A 143 4.30 5.19 9.55
C LYS A 143 4.89 3.80 9.73
N ALA A 144 5.41 3.20 8.66
CA ALA A 144 5.99 1.86 8.67
C ALA A 144 7.16 1.75 9.65
N GLU A 145 8.05 2.75 9.68
CA GLU A 145 9.17 2.80 10.64
C GLU A 145 8.65 2.92 12.07
N ARG A 146 7.73 3.86 12.32
CA ARG A 146 7.16 4.09 13.65
C ARG A 146 6.45 2.87 14.24
N ILE A 147 5.79 2.05 13.42
CA ILE A 147 5.08 0.84 13.89
C ILE A 147 5.97 -0.41 13.87
N GLY A 148 7.25 -0.29 13.52
CA GLY A 148 8.18 -1.43 13.44
C GLY A 148 7.98 -2.34 12.22
N LEU A 149 7.20 -1.93 11.22
CA LEU A 149 7.05 -2.67 9.97
C LEU A 149 8.35 -2.66 9.14
N VAL A 150 9.10 -1.56 9.21
CA VAL A 150 10.46 -1.44 8.65
C VAL A 150 11.39 -0.93 9.73
N ASP A 151 12.66 -1.33 9.65
CA ASP A 151 13.64 -1.07 10.70
C ASP A 151 14.44 0.23 10.45
N ALA A 152 14.48 0.74 9.21
CA ALA A 152 15.11 2.00 8.87
C ALA A 152 14.57 2.60 7.57
N LEU A 153 14.65 3.94 7.47
CA LEU A 153 14.37 4.69 6.25
C LEU A 153 15.62 5.28 5.60
N ILE A 154 15.74 5.19 4.27
CA ILE A 154 16.89 5.68 3.50
C ILE A 154 16.43 6.39 2.22
N HIS A 155 17.10 7.48 1.84
CA HIS A 155 16.83 8.13 0.55
C HIS A 155 17.18 7.20 -0.63
N PRO A 156 16.38 7.10 -1.71
CA PRO A 156 16.48 6.04 -2.71
C PRO A 156 17.89 5.74 -3.29
N PRO A 157 18.72 6.74 -3.67
CA PRO A 157 20.08 6.51 -4.18
C PRO A 157 21.01 5.82 -3.17
N GLY A 158 20.75 5.98 -1.86
CA GLY A 158 21.54 5.37 -0.78
C GLY A 158 21.11 3.96 -0.41
N LEU A 159 19.92 3.52 -0.85
CA LEU A 159 19.29 2.27 -0.40
C LEU A 159 20.16 1.02 -0.67
N PRO A 160 20.75 0.82 -1.87
CA PRO A 160 21.56 -0.38 -2.12
C PRO A 160 22.80 -0.46 -1.21
N SER A 161 23.46 0.68 -1.00
CA SER A 161 24.65 0.77 -0.15
C SER A 161 24.31 0.55 1.32
N ALA A 162 23.20 1.14 1.79
CA ALA A 162 22.71 0.97 3.15
C ALA A 162 22.33 -0.49 3.44
N ALA A 163 21.62 -1.15 2.52
CA ALA A 163 21.22 -2.56 2.69
C ALA A 163 22.41 -3.51 2.77
N ARG A 164 23.42 -3.34 1.90
CA ARG A 164 24.66 -4.13 1.95
C ARG A 164 25.45 -3.89 3.24
N ARG A 165 25.49 -2.65 3.71
CA ARG A 165 26.13 -2.32 4.99
C ARG A 165 25.39 -2.98 6.15
N ALA A 166 24.06 -2.86 6.21
CA ALA A 166 23.24 -3.49 7.24
C ALA A 166 23.44 -5.02 7.27
N ALA A 167 23.47 -5.69 6.11
CA ALA A 167 23.73 -7.13 6.05
C ALA A 167 25.09 -7.52 6.67
N ARG A 168 26.15 -6.72 6.42
CA ARG A 168 27.47 -6.94 7.03
C ARG A 168 27.49 -6.66 8.53
N GLN A 169 26.82 -5.59 8.96
CA GLN A 169 26.74 -5.20 10.37
C GLN A 169 25.91 -6.18 11.21
N LEU A 170 24.86 -6.77 10.62
CA LEU A 170 24.13 -7.87 11.26
C LEU A 170 25.01 -9.10 11.40
N ALA A 171 25.84 -9.40 10.40
CA ALA A 171 26.69 -10.59 10.39
C ALA A 171 27.80 -10.55 11.44
N ASN A 172 28.33 -9.35 11.74
CA ASN A 172 29.40 -9.17 12.71
C ASN A 172 28.91 -8.69 14.09
N GLY A 173 27.60 -8.51 14.28
CA GLY A 173 26.99 -8.09 15.53
C GLY A 173 27.10 -6.59 15.85
N GLU A 174 27.57 -5.75 14.92
CA GLU A 174 27.54 -4.29 15.08
C GLU A 174 26.12 -3.71 15.05
N LEU A 175 25.21 -4.40 14.35
CA LEU A 175 23.79 -4.06 14.29
C LEU A 175 23.00 -5.21 14.91
N SER A 176 22.29 -4.94 16.00
CA SER A 176 21.26 -5.82 16.56
C SER A 176 19.90 -5.36 16.06
N VAL A 177 19.01 -6.32 15.76
CA VAL A 177 17.59 -6.01 15.53
C VAL A 177 16.91 -6.00 16.90
N GLU A 178 17.10 -4.91 17.62
CA GLU A 178 16.35 -4.64 18.85
C GLU A 178 14.98 -4.13 18.43
N ARG A 179 14.00 -5.04 18.43
CA ARG A 179 12.59 -4.64 18.35
C ARG A 179 12.29 -4.06 19.72
N GLU A 180 12.12 -2.74 19.80
CA GLU A 180 11.69 -2.08 21.04
C GLU A 180 10.55 -2.90 21.62
N GLU A 181 10.73 -3.40 22.86
CA GLU A 181 9.62 -3.98 23.60
C GLU A 181 8.50 -2.94 23.56
N GLU A 182 7.34 -3.32 23.03
CA GLU A 182 6.19 -2.43 22.85
C GLU A 182 6.04 -1.49 24.05
N SER A 183 5.62 -0.24 23.82
CA SER A 183 5.23 0.66 24.90
C SER A 183 4.45 -0.12 25.96
N TRP A 184 4.85 -0.04 27.24
CA TRP A 184 4.37 -0.93 28.32
C TRP A 184 2.84 -1.16 28.32
N GLY A 185 2.04 -0.20 27.83
CA GLY A 185 0.60 -0.33 27.65
C GLY A 185 0.15 -1.27 26.52
N ASP A 186 0.80 -1.23 25.36
CA ASP A 186 0.52 -2.11 24.22
C ASP A 186 0.99 -3.53 24.53
N GLN A 187 2.19 -3.67 25.13
CA GLN A 187 2.70 -4.97 25.57
C GLN A 187 1.78 -5.64 26.61
N LEU A 188 1.15 -4.88 27.52
CA LEU A 188 0.18 -5.41 28.48
C LEU A 188 -1.16 -5.79 27.83
N LEU A 189 -1.60 -5.04 26.83
CA LEU A 189 -2.80 -5.35 26.04
C LEU A 189 -2.58 -6.54 25.10
N GLU A 190 -1.34 -6.80 24.68
CA GLU A 190 -1.03 -7.88 23.75
C GLU A 190 -0.42 -9.12 24.42
N SER A 191 0.10 -9.04 25.65
CA SER A 191 0.65 -10.19 26.38
C SER A 191 -0.41 -11.01 27.12
N ASN A 192 -1.56 -10.42 27.46
CA ASN A 192 -2.61 -11.10 28.20
C ASN A 192 -3.65 -11.75 27.25
N PRO A 193 -3.93 -13.06 27.37
CA PRO A 193 -4.97 -13.74 26.59
C PRO A 193 -6.36 -13.07 26.68
N VAL A 194 -6.67 -12.43 27.81
CA VAL A 194 -7.94 -11.74 28.03
C VAL A 194 -8.08 -10.50 27.14
N SER A 195 -7.02 -9.70 27.01
CA SER A 195 -7.03 -8.48 26.20
C SER A 195 -6.98 -8.78 24.71
N ARG A 196 -6.23 -9.80 24.27
CA ARG A 196 -6.32 -10.32 22.88
C ARG A 196 -7.74 -10.68 22.49
N ARG A 197 -8.48 -11.36 23.38
CA ARG A 197 -9.89 -11.69 23.16
C ARG A 197 -10.78 -10.46 22.98
N VAL A 198 -10.48 -9.35 23.66
CA VAL A 198 -11.19 -8.07 23.45
C VAL A 198 -10.85 -7.49 22.09
N ILE A 199 -9.57 -7.48 21.70
CA ILE A 199 -9.11 -7.01 20.37
C ILE A 199 -9.84 -7.78 19.27
N TYR A 200 -9.88 -9.12 19.32
CA TYR A 200 -10.56 -9.94 18.31
C TYR A 200 -12.06 -9.64 18.25
N ARG A 201 -12.73 -9.50 19.41
CA ARG A 201 -14.16 -9.15 19.46
C ARG A 201 -14.43 -7.78 18.87
N GLN A 202 -13.57 -6.80 19.15
CA GLN A 202 -13.71 -5.45 18.63
C GLN A 202 -13.45 -5.41 17.12
N ALA A 203 -12.42 -6.11 16.64
CA ALA A 203 -12.13 -6.28 15.22
C ALA A 203 -13.31 -6.95 14.50
N ALA A 204 -13.85 -8.04 15.05
CA ALA A 204 -15.02 -8.73 14.50
C ALA A 204 -16.26 -7.82 14.45
N LYS A 205 -16.57 -7.12 15.56
CA LYS A 205 -17.71 -6.18 15.61
C LYS A 205 -17.58 -5.04 14.60
N ARG A 206 -16.40 -4.42 14.50
CA ARG A 206 -16.15 -3.30 13.57
C ARG A 206 -16.22 -3.78 12.12
N THR A 207 -15.69 -4.97 11.86
CA THR A 207 -15.75 -5.63 10.56
C THR A 207 -17.20 -5.89 10.18
N GLU A 208 -17.96 -6.57 11.03
CA GLU A 208 -19.38 -6.87 10.83
C GLU A 208 -20.20 -5.60 10.53
N GLN A 209 -19.95 -4.52 11.26
CA GLN A 209 -20.63 -3.24 11.02
C GLN A 209 -20.33 -2.64 9.64
N ARG A 210 -19.13 -2.85 9.10
CA ARG A 210 -18.71 -2.32 7.80
C ARG A 210 -19.09 -3.24 6.64
N THR A 211 -18.93 -4.54 6.81
CA THR A 211 -19.19 -5.57 5.80
C THR A 211 -20.66 -5.98 5.75
N ARG A 212 -21.40 -5.72 6.83
CA ARG A 212 -22.78 -6.20 7.06
C ARG A 212 -22.90 -7.71 6.88
N GLY A 213 -21.84 -8.46 7.22
CA GLY A 213 -21.76 -9.91 7.12
C GLY A 213 -21.60 -10.46 5.69
N ASN A 214 -21.46 -9.62 4.66
CA ASN A 214 -21.47 -10.07 3.25
C ASN A 214 -20.09 -10.44 2.70
N TYR A 215 -19.03 -10.40 3.52
CA TYR A 215 -17.66 -10.63 3.07
C TYR A 215 -17.02 -11.72 3.91
N PRO A 216 -16.64 -12.88 3.32
CA PRO A 216 -16.14 -14.03 4.08
C PRO A 216 -14.68 -13.87 4.53
N ALA A 217 -13.85 -13.09 3.81
CA ALA A 217 -12.43 -12.94 4.15
C ALA A 217 -12.15 -12.32 5.53
N PRO A 218 -12.75 -11.18 5.90
CA PRO A 218 -12.46 -10.52 7.17
C PRO A 218 -12.60 -11.40 8.43
N PRO A 219 -13.67 -12.19 8.64
CA PRO A 219 -13.73 -13.08 9.79
C PRO A 219 -12.67 -14.21 9.75
N LEU A 220 -12.31 -14.71 8.56
CA LEU A 220 -11.26 -15.73 8.43
C LEU A 220 -9.85 -15.17 8.65
N ILE A 221 -9.59 -13.91 8.32
CA ILE A 221 -8.35 -13.21 8.70
C ILE A 221 -8.21 -13.16 10.22
N ILE A 222 -9.28 -12.76 10.92
CA ILE A 222 -9.28 -12.70 12.40
C ILE A 222 -9.05 -14.09 12.98
N ASP A 223 -9.67 -15.12 12.40
CA ASP A 223 -9.50 -16.50 12.83
C ASP A 223 -8.06 -17.01 12.66
N ALA A 224 -7.46 -16.83 11.47
CA ALA A 224 -6.08 -17.24 11.20
C ALA A 224 -5.06 -16.57 12.14
N VAL A 225 -5.23 -15.27 12.39
CA VAL A 225 -4.42 -14.52 13.36
C VAL A 225 -4.61 -15.06 14.76
N ARG A 226 -5.86 -15.27 15.19
CA ARG A 226 -6.18 -15.79 16.52
C ARG A 226 -5.55 -17.16 16.74
N THR A 227 -5.77 -18.11 15.84
CA THR A 227 -5.22 -19.47 15.94
C THR A 227 -3.70 -19.42 16.01
N GLY A 228 -3.07 -18.60 15.16
CA GLY A 228 -1.63 -18.38 15.18
C GLY A 228 -1.08 -17.86 16.50
N MET A 229 -1.75 -16.88 17.10
CA MET A 229 -1.31 -16.22 18.33
C MET A 229 -1.65 -17.01 19.60
N GLU A 230 -2.62 -17.93 19.55
CA GLU A 230 -3.07 -18.74 20.69
C GLU A 230 -2.48 -20.16 20.67
N GLU A 231 -2.37 -20.79 19.49
CA GLU A 231 -1.99 -22.20 19.34
C GLU A 231 -0.58 -22.40 18.77
N GLY A 232 0.04 -21.34 18.21
CA GLY A 232 1.42 -21.36 17.71
C GLY A 232 1.54 -21.10 16.22
N LEU A 233 2.77 -20.89 15.75
CA LEU A 233 3.06 -20.51 14.36
C LEU A 233 2.56 -21.55 13.36
N ASP A 234 2.86 -22.83 13.58
CA ASP A 234 2.51 -23.91 12.65
C ASP A 234 0.99 -24.06 12.50
N ALA A 235 0.25 -24.05 13.62
CA ALA A 235 -1.21 -24.09 13.62
C ALA A 235 -1.82 -22.88 12.87
N GLY A 236 -1.20 -21.70 13.03
CA GLY A 236 -1.56 -20.49 12.31
C GLY A 236 -1.32 -20.58 10.80
N LEU A 237 -0.16 -21.07 10.37
CA LEU A 237 0.18 -21.26 8.95
C LEU A 237 -0.73 -22.30 8.30
N ASP A 238 -1.04 -23.41 8.99
CA ASP A 238 -2.00 -24.42 8.52
C ASP A 238 -3.40 -23.82 8.35
N THR A 239 -3.82 -22.97 9.29
CA THR A 239 -5.11 -22.26 9.23
C THR A 239 -5.14 -21.24 8.10
N GLU A 240 -4.07 -20.46 7.93
CA GLU A 240 -3.91 -19.50 6.84
C GLU A 240 -4.04 -20.20 5.48
N GLN A 241 -3.27 -21.30 5.28
CA GLN A 241 -3.28 -22.08 4.06
C GLN A 241 -4.69 -22.62 3.75
N LYS A 242 -5.38 -23.16 4.77
CA LYS A 242 -6.74 -23.69 4.62
C LYS A 242 -7.72 -22.59 4.21
N HIS A 243 -7.75 -21.49 4.96
CA HIS A 243 -8.68 -20.39 4.73
C HIS A 243 -8.42 -19.66 3.43
N PHE A 244 -7.16 -19.53 3.01
CA PHE A 244 -6.81 -19.01 1.69
C PHE A 244 -7.49 -19.83 0.58
N GLY A 245 -7.38 -21.16 0.65
CA GLY A 245 -8.06 -22.04 -0.32
C GLY A 245 -9.59 -21.97 -0.24
N ASP A 246 -10.14 -21.78 0.95
CA ASP A 246 -11.60 -21.64 1.14
C ASP A 246 -12.12 -20.30 0.58
N LEU A 247 -11.27 -19.27 0.47
CA LEU A 247 -11.63 -17.92 0.01
C LEU A 247 -11.45 -17.68 -1.49
N VAL A 248 -10.74 -18.54 -2.23
CA VAL A 248 -10.55 -18.33 -3.67
C VAL A 248 -11.85 -18.55 -4.47
N PHE A 249 -12.72 -19.46 -4.02
CA PHE A 249 -13.88 -19.94 -4.79
C PHE A 249 -15.23 -19.26 -4.52
N PRO A 250 -15.52 -18.69 -3.34
CA PRO A 250 -16.78 -18.02 -3.08
C PRO A 250 -17.09 -16.91 -4.09
N PRO A 251 -18.39 -16.68 -4.40
CA PRO A 251 -18.80 -15.70 -5.40
C PRO A 251 -18.35 -14.27 -5.06
N GLU A 252 -18.20 -13.94 -3.78
CA GLU A 252 -17.74 -12.64 -3.31
C GLU A 252 -16.30 -12.35 -3.78
N SER A 253 -15.39 -13.30 -3.58
CA SER A 253 -13.99 -13.16 -4.00
C SER A 253 -13.87 -13.10 -5.52
N GLN A 254 -14.60 -13.96 -6.23
CA GLN A 254 -14.66 -13.96 -7.69
C GLN A 254 -15.18 -12.62 -8.25
N ALA A 255 -16.23 -12.06 -7.62
CA ALA A 255 -16.76 -10.74 -8.00
C ALA A 255 -15.76 -9.61 -7.71
N LEU A 256 -15.06 -9.63 -6.58
CA LEU A 256 -14.05 -8.62 -6.24
C LEU A 256 -12.84 -8.67 -7.18
N VAL A 257 -12.38 -9.87 -7.53
CA VAL A 257 -11.31 -10.06 -8.54
C VAL A 257 -11.78 -9.57 -9.92
N ALA A 258 -13.03 -9.86 -10.31
CA ALA A 258 -13.59 -9.33 -11.56
C ALA A 258 -13.65 -7.79 -11.58
N LEU A 259 -14.03 -7.17 -10.46
CA LEU A 259 -14.02 -5.71 -10.29
C LEU A 259 -12.61 -5.14 -10.35
N PHE A 260 -11.61 -5.83 -9.79
CA PHE A 260 -10.20 -5.44 -9.89
C PHE A 260 -9.75 -5.36 -11.36
N PHE A 261 -9.98 -6.41 -12.14
CA PHE A 261 -9.62 -6.40 -13.57
C PHE A 261 -10.46 -5.41 -14.37
N ALA A 262 -11.74 -5.22 -14.03
CA ALA A 262 -12.57 -4.20 -14.66
C ALA A 262 -12.03 -2.79 -14.42
N LYS A 263 -11.57 -2.51 -13.19
CA LYS A 263 -10.90 -1.26 -12.85
C LYS A 263 -9.60 -1.09 -13.63
N GLN A 264 -8.75 -2.11 -13.71
CA GLN A 264 -7.49 -2.05 -14.45
C GLN A 264 -7.73 -1.73 -15.94
N ARG A 265 -8.69 -2.38 -16.58
CA ARG A 265 -9.09 -2.07 -17.97
C ARG A 265 -9.67 -0.66 -18.12
N ALA A 266 -10.34 -0.13 -17.09
CA ALA A 266 -10.88 1.22 -17.11
C ALA A 266 -9.79 2.30 -16.92
N GLU A 267 -8.61 1.94 -16.42
CA GLU A 267 -7.44 2.81 -16.32
C GLU A 267 -6.65 2.88 -17.64
N GLU A 268 -6.87 1.93 -18.56
CA GLU A 268 -6.31 1.97 -19.92
C GLU A 268 -7.13 2.90 -20.82
N ASN A 269 -6.46 3.77 -21.57
CA ASN A 269 -7.12 4.65 -22.53
C ASN A 269 -7.37 3.91 -23.86
N PRO A 270 -8.63 3.59 -24.24
CA PRO A 270 -8.91 2.89 -25.48
C PRO A 270 -8.67 3.73 -26.74
N MET A 271 -8.45 5.04 -26.59
CA MET A 271 -8.28 6.01 -27.68
C MET A 271 -6.91 6.72 -27.58
N ASP A 272 -5.87 5.99 -27.17
CA ASP A 272 -4.52 6.54 -26.96
C ASP A 272 -3.95 7.25 -28.20
N ASP A 273 -4.32 6.78 -29.39
CA ASP A 273 -3.97 7.37 -30.68
C ASP A 273 -4.55 8.78 -30.92
N ARG A 274 -5.54 9.19 -30.12
CA ARG A 274 -6.23 10.49 -30.22
C ARG A 274 -5.88 11.45 -29.10
N VAL A 275 -4.98 11.07 -28.19
CA VAL A 275 -4.60 11.89 -27.04
C VAL A 275 -3.78 13.08 -27.49
N ARG A 276 -4.13 14.26 -26.97
CA ARG A 276 -3.26 15.44 -26.99
C ARG A 276 -2.69 15.63 -25.59
N ALA A 277 -1.39 15.92 -25.50
CA ALA A 277 -0.78 16.30 -24.24
C ALA A 277 -1.47 17.56 -23.67
N VAL A 278 -1.67 17.57 -22.35
CA VAL A 278 -2.28 18.67 -21.60
C VAL A 278 -1.31 19.01 -20.48
N ASP A 279 -0.60 20.13 -20.64
CA ASP A 279 0.35 20.60 -19.64
C ASP A 279 -0.29 21.65 -18.73
N THR A 280 -1.19 22.49 -19.28
CA THR A 280 -1.92 23.52 -18.54
C THR A 280 -3.44 23.30 -18.57
N VAL A 281 -4.06 23.23 -17.39
CA VAL A 281 -5.52 23.08 -17.21
C VAL A 281 -6.12 24.36 -16.62
N GLY A 282 -7.13 24.91 -17.27
CA GLY A 282 -8.01 25.92 -16.69
C GLY A 282 -9.18 25.26 -15.97
N VAL A 283 -9.47 25.66 -14.72
CA VAL A 283 -10.63 25.16 -13.97
C VAL A 283 -11.53 26.34 -13.62
N LEU A 284 -12.78 26.30 -14.07
CA LEU A 284 -13.75 27.39 -13.88
C LEU A 284 -14.67 27.09 -12.69
N GLY A 285 -14.51 27.84 -11.62
CA GLY A 285 -15.15 27.61 -10.33
C GLY A 285 -14.16 27.04 -9.34
N ALA A 286 -13.98 27.71 -8.21
CA ALA A 286 -13.07 27.35 -7.13
C ALA A 286 -13.80 26.75 -5.91
N GLY A 287 -15.04 26.30 -6.12
CA GLY A 287 -15.81 25.54 -5.14
C GLY A 287 -15.25 24.14 -4.90
N LEU A 288 -16.04 23.29 -4.23
CA LEU A 288 -15.62 21.95 -3.81
C LEU A 288 -15.09 21.08 -4.98
N MET A 289 -15.84 21.02 -6.08
CA MET A 289 -15.46 20.22 -7.25
C MET A 289 -14.24 20.81 -7.96
N GLY A 290 -14.22 22.13 -8.19
CA GLY A 290 -13.13 22.77 -8.92
C GLY A 290 -11.79 22.73 -8.18
N SER A 291 -11.78 22.96 -6.88
CA SER A 291 -10.58 22.77 -6.04
C SER A 291 -10.10 21.31 -6.04
N GLY A 292 -11.01 20.33 -5.98
CA GLY A 292 -10.67 18.91 -6.09
C GLY A 292 -10.05 18.54 -7.45
N ILE A 293 -10.64 19.02 -8.56
CA ILE A 293 -10.11 18.83 -9.91
C ILE A 293 -8.73 19.49 -10.04
N ALA A 294 -8.58 20.70 -9.51
CA ALA A 294 -7.30 21.42 -9.53
C ALA A 294 -6.21 20.65 -8.77
N GLN A 295 -6.53 20.12 -7.58
CA GLN A 295 -5.59 19.31 -6.81
C GLN A 295 -5.16 18.06 -7.59
N VAL A 296 -6.11 17.26 -8.09
CA VAL A 296 -5.78 16.00 -8.80
C VAL A 296 -4.97 16.27 -10.07
N SER A 297 -5.28 17.35 -10.80
CA SER A 297 -4.51 17.74 -11.99
C SER A 297 -3.08 18.14 -11.63
N ALA A 298 -2.91 18.94 -10.57
CA ALA A 298 -1.59 19.37 -10.09
C ALA A 298 -0.76 18.22 -9.52
N GLU A 299 -1.38 17.26 -8.81
CA GLU A 299 -0.73 16.01 -8.34
C GLU A 299 -0.18 15.18 -9.50
N ASN A 300 -0.80 15.27 -10.68
CA ASN A 300 -0.35 14.62 -11.91
C ASN A 300 0.57 15.50 -12.77
N GLY A 301 1.10 16.59 -12.20
CA GLY A 301 2.15 17.41 -12.82
C GLY A 301 1.66 18.47 -13.81
N MET A 302 0.35 18.71 -13.89
CA MET A 302 -0.22 19.77 -14.74
C MET A 302 -0.20 21.12 -14.01
N ASP A 303 0.06 22.21 -14.72
CA ASP A 303 -0.12 23.56 -14.21
C ASP A 303 -1.61 23.94 -14.27
N VAL A 304 -2.14 24.53 -13.21
CA VAL A 304 -3.58 24.76 -13.07
C VAL A 304 -3.90 26.23 -12.85
N LEU A 305 -4.72 26.79 -13.72
CA LEU A 305 -5.34 28.11 -13.55
C LEU A 305 -6.72 27.93 -12.91
N LEU A 306 -6.81 28.19 -11.60
CA LEU A 306 -8.06 28.07 -10.85
C LEU A 306 -8.80 29.41 -10.86
N LYS A 307 -9.83 29.50 -11.70
CA LYS A 307 -10.56 30.74 -11.93
C LYS A 307 -11.88 30.78 -11.15
N ASP A 308 -12.20 31.90 -10.52
CA ASP A 308 -13.55 32.16 -9.97
C ASP A 308 -14.01 33.59 -10.31
N GLN A 309 -15.16 34.03 -9.81
CA GLN A 309 -15.71 35.37 -10.00
C GLN A 309 -14.82 36.46 -9.40
N THR A 310 -14.20 36.17 -8.25
CA THR A 310 -13.26 37.08 -7.59
C THR A 310 -11.98 36.32 -7.21
N LEU A 311 -10.89 37.08 -7.02
CA LEU A 311 -9.61 36.49 -6.64
C LEU A 311 -9.69 35.85 -5.24
N GLU A 312 -10.49 36.40 -4.34
CA GLU A 312 -10.71 35.86 -3.00
C GLU A 312 -11.35 34.47 -3.04
N LEU A 313 -12.36 34.26 -3.90
CA LEU A 313 -13.00 32.95 -4.07
C LEU A 313 -12.02 31.94 -4.69
N ALA A 314 -11.27 32.34 -5.71
CA ALA A 314 -10.22 31.52 -6.30
C ALA A 314 -9.14 31.13 -5.26
N ALA A 315 -8.71 32.08 -4.43
CA ALA A 315 -7.75 31.85 -3.37
C ALA A 315 -8.29 30.92 -2.27
N GLN A 316 -9.59 30.95 -1.98
CA GLN A 316 -10.22 29.97 -1.09
C GLN A 316 -10.12 28.55 -1.64
N GLY A 317 -10.32 28.36 -2.95
CA GLY A 317 -10.09 27.08 -3.61
C GLY A 317 -8.65 26.59 -3.49
N LYS A 318 -7.65 27.45 -3.75
CA LYS A 318 -6.22 27.11 -3.53
C LYS A 318 -5.94 26.78 -2.06
N LYS A 319 -6.55 27.49 -1.11
CA LYS A 319 -6.42 27.20 0.32
C LYS A 319 -6.97 25.81 0.67
N ALA A 320 -8.06 25.38 0.04
CA ALA A 320 -8.60 24.03 0.23
C ALA A 320 -7.62 22.96 -0.27
N VAL A 321 -7.04 23.15 -1.46
CA VAL A 321 -5.98 22.29 -2.00
C VAL A 321 -4.80 22.19 -1.03
N TRP A 322 -4.31 23.33 -0.55
CA TRP A 322 -3.22 23.38 0.43
C TRP A 322 -3.55 22.58 1.71
N ALA A 323 -4.76 22.74 2.24
CA ALA A 323 -5.18 22.02 3.45
C ALA A 323 -5.18 20.50 3.24
N THR A 324 -5.70 20.02 2.11
CA THR A 324 -5.70 18.58 1.81
C THR A 324 -4.29 18.03 1.60
N LEU A 325 -3.41 18.76 0.92
CA LEU A 325 -2.01 18.33 0.76
C LEU A 325 -1.25 18.33 2.09
N THR A 326 -1.52 19.29 2.98
CA THR A 326 -0.96 19.33 4.34
C THR A 326 -1.42 18.09 5.13
N GLU A 327 -2.69 17.70 5.05
CA GLU A 327 -3.15 16.47 5.69
C GLU A 327 -2.45 15.21 5.15
N GLN A 328 -2.13 15.17 3.86
CA GLN A 328 -1.37 14.06 3.27
C GLN A 328 0.07 14.02 3.81
N GLU A 329 0.72 15.17 3.93
CA GLU A 329 2.05 15.31 4.52
C GLU A 329 2.06 14.89 6.00
N ASP A 330 1.09 15.34 6.79
CA ASP A 330 0.93 14.97 8.20
C ASP A 330 0.77 13.47 8.39
N LYS A 331 0.05 12.82 7.45
CA LYS A 331 -0.11 11.36 7.38
C LYS A 331 1.13 10.65 6.82
N GLY A 332 2.14 11.39 6.36
CA GLY A 332 3.39 10.88 5.79
C GLY A 332 3.25 10.29 4.39
N ILE A 333 2.20 10.64 3.65
CA ILE A 333 1.92 10.18 2.28
C ILE A 333 2.88 10.85 1.29
N ILE A 334 3.06 12.16 1.44
CA ILE A 334 3.98 12.98 0.65
C ILE A 334 4.94 13.70 1.60
N ASN A 335 6.08 14.15 1.06
CA ASN A 335 6.99 15.02 1.79
C ASN A 335 6.65 16.51 1.57
N THR A 336 7.26 17.38 2.39
CA THR A 336 7.03 18.84 2.36
C THR A 336 7.35 19.47 1.01
N PHE A 337 8.44 19.03 0.35
CA PHE A 337 8.83 19.54 -0.96
C PHE A 337 7.78 19.19 -2.03
N THR A 338 7.30 17.95 -2.04
CA THR A 338 6.23 17.51 -2.95
C THR A 338 4.93 18.28 -2.71
N ARG A 339 4.53 18.50 -1.46
CA ARG A 339 3.36 19.34 -1.10
C ARG A 339 3.48 20.73 -1.72
N ASP A 340 4.61 21.40 -1.50
CA ASP A 340 4.84 22.77 -1.99
C ASP A 340 4.86 22.83 -3.52
N GLN A 341 5.50 21.85 -4.16
CA GLN A 341 5.53 21.75 -5.60
C GLN A 341 4.12 21.62 -6.20
N ILE A 342 3.28 20.74 -5.65
CA ILE A 342 1.90 20.55 -6.13
C ILE A 342 1.08 21.82 -5.88
N ALA A 343 1.18 22.42 -4.70
CA ALA A 343 0.42 23.61 -4.35
C ALA A 343 0.76 24.82 -5.23
N GLU A 344 2.02 24.97 -5.62
CA GLU A 344 2.46 26.08 -6.48
C GLU A 344 2.04 25.93 -7.93
N ARG A 345 1.75 24.71 -8.40
CA ARG A 345 1.13 24.51 -9.73
C ARG A 345 -0.28 25.07 -9.82
N VAL A 346 -0.97 25.26 -8.69
CA VAL A 346 -2.31 25.85 -8.66
C VAL A 346 -2.19 27.36 -8.50
N VAL A 347 -2.59 28.10 -9.53
CA VAL A 347 -2.55 29.56 -9.58
C VAL A 347 -3.99 30.11 -9.59
N PRO A 348 -4.42 30.82 -8.54
CA PRO A 348 -5.76 31.39 -8.47
C PRO A 348 -5.85 32.67 -9.31
N THR A 349 -6.97 32.86 -10.01
CA THR A 349 -7.23 34.06 -10.83
C THR A 349 -8.71 34.45 -10.83
N ALA A 350 -9.01 35.73 -11.05
CA ALA A 350 -10.36 36.20 -11.39
C ALA A 350 -10.54 36.39 -12.90
N ASP A 351 -9.42 36.56 -13.63
CA ASP A 351 -9.42 36.94 -15.03
C ASP A 351 -9.50 35.73 -15.95
N TYR A 352 -10.22 35.89 -17.06
CA TYR A 352 -10.27 34.90 -18.13
C TYR A 352 -9.05 34.95 -19.06
N ALA A 353 -8.33 36.07 -19.12
CA ALA A 353 -7.23 36.25 -20.07
C ALA A 353 -6.13 35.17 -19.97
N PRO A 354 -5.68 34.74 -18.77
CA PRO A 354 -4.71 33.66 -18.63
C PRO A 354 -5.18 32.30 -19.17
N LEU A 355 -6.49 32.05 -19.23
CA LEU A 355 -7.05 30.76 -19.68
C LEU A 355 -6.90 30.54 -21.19
N ARG A 356 -6.61 31.59 -21.96
CA ARG A 356 -6.44 31.50 -23.43
C ARG A 356 -5.27 30.61 -23.85
N THR A 357 -4.30 30.42 -22.95
CA THR A 357 -3.13 29.56 -23.18
C THR A 357 -3.28 28.18 -22.55
N SER A 358 -4.42 27.86 -21.91
CA SER A 358 -4.68 26.52 -21.38
C SER A 358 -4.89 25.52 -22.50
N ASP A 359 -4.34 24.30 -22.34
CA ASP A 359 -4.58 23.19 -23.25
C ASP A 359 -5.96 22.57 -23.04
N LEU A 360 -6.48 22.64 -21.82
CA LEU A 360 -7.81 22.13 -21.48
C LEU A 360 -8.48 23.09 -20.51
N VAL A 361 -9.77 23.35 -20.72
CA VAL A 361 -10.58 24.10 -19.75
C VAL A 361 -11.73 23.22 -19.27
N ILE A 362 -11.84 23.06 -17.96
CA ILE A 362 -12.86 22.26 -17.28
C ILE A 362 -13.81 23.22 -16.54
N GLU A 363 -15.10 23.12 -16.86
CA GLU A 363 -16.15 23.89 -16.19
C GLU A 363 -16.64 23.18 -14.93
N ALA A 364 -16.66 23.91 -13.81
CA ALA A 364 -17.11 23.46 -12.49
C ALA A 364 -17.90 24.57 -11.75
N VAL A 365 -18.68 25.35 -12.49
CA VAL A 365 -19.57 26.39 -11.96
C VAL A 365 -20.92 25.77 -11.52
N PRO A 366 -21.80 26.51 -10.81
CA PRO A 366 -23.09 25.99 -10.38
C PRO A 366 -23.92 25.41 -11.53
N GLU A 367 -24.81 24.47 -11.19
CA GLU A 367 -25.68 23.77 -12.14
C GLU A 367 -26.85 24.66 -12.60
N ASP A 368 -26.51 25.73 -13.32
CA ASP A 368 -27.43 26.64 -13.97
C ASP A 368 -27.03 26.81 -15.44
N LEU A 369 -27.96 26.52 -16.34
CA LEU A 369 -27.70 26.52 -17.78
C LEU A 369 -27.35 27.91 -18.32
N SER A 370 -27.95 28.97 -17.77
CA SER A 370 -27.69 30.34 -18.19
C SER A 370 -26.27 30.76 -17.82
N ILE A 371 -25.82 30.42 -16.61
CA ILE A 371 -24.45 30.67 -16.16
C ILE A 371 -23.45 29.90 -17.03
N LYS A 372 -23.70 28.62 -17.30
CA LYS A 372 -22.80 27.82 -18.16
C LYS A 372 -22.67 28.43 -19.55
N HIS A 373 -23.78 28.83 -20.18
CA HIS A 373 -23.73 29.50 -21.49
C HIS A 373 -22.95 30.81 -21.46
N GLU A 374 -23.13 31.65 -20.43
CA GLU A 374 -22.39 32.90 -20.27
C GLU A 374 -20.89 32.63 -20.15
N VAL A 375 -20.50 31.68 -19.30
CA VAL A 375 -19.10 31.26 -19.10
C VAL A 375 -18.48 30.77 -20.41
N PHE A 376 -19.15 29.86 -21.12
CA PHE A 376 -18.65 29.33 -22.40
C PHE A 376 -18.56 30.39 -23.51
N SER A 377 -19.41 31.41 -23.49
CA SER A 377 -19.36 32.51 -24.45
C SER A 377 -18.20 33.50 -24.19
N THR A 378 -17.67 33.48 -22.97
CA THR A 378 -16.59 34.38 -22.52
C THR A 378 -15.20 33.78 -22.73
N LEU A 379 -15.09 32.45 -22.77
CA LEU A 379 -13.88 31.69 -23.12
C LEU A 379 -13.56 31.85 -24.61
#